data_AF-A0A6B3IA88-F1
#
_entry.id   AF-A0A6B3IA88-F1
#
_cell.length_a   1.000
_cell.length_b   1.000
_cell.length_c   1.000
_cell.angle_alpha   90.00
_cell.angle_beta   90.00
_cell.angle_gamma   90.00
#
_symmetry.space_group_name_H-M   'P 1'
#
loop_
_entity.id
_entity.type
_entity.pdbx_description
1 polymer ?
#
loop_
_entity_poly.entity_id
_entity_poly.type
_entity_poly.pdbx_seq_one_letter_code
_entity_poly.pdbx_strand_id
1 'polypeptide(L)'
;ESPDNKVWTVKLKDATWHDGKPVTAQDYVGAWNWGAYGPNAADGNYFFGTIAGYDEMNPVDPDGEEGPKKAAEPKAKELSGLKAIDDKTIEITLKAPFAGYKSVLGYTVFYPMPASALTDIKAYEEAPIGQGPFQ
;
A
#
# COMPACT_ATOMS: atom_id res chain seq x y z
N GLU A 1 -15.99 4.34 -3.90
CA GLU A 1 -17.17 3.69 -4.49
C GLU A 1 -16.73 2.63 -5.49
N SER A 2 -17.54 1.60 -5.70
CA SER A 2 -17.29 0.55 -6.68
C SER A 2 -18.61 -0.12 -7.03
N PRO A 3 -19.04 -0.14 -8.30
CA PRO A 3 -20.26 -0.82 -8.71
C PRO A 3 -20.07 -2.34 -8.87
N ASP A 4 -18.83 -2.79 -9.10
CA ASP A 4 -18.49 -4.18 -9.44
C ASP A 4 -17.67 -4.88 -8.35
N ASN A 5 -17.36 -4.19 -7.25
CA ASN A 5 -16.46 -4.61 -6.18
C ASN A 5 -15.04 -4.97 -6.65
N LYS A 6 -14.64 -4.54 -7.85
CA LYS A 6 -13.33 -4.84 -8.44
C LYS A 6 -12.54 -3.57 -8.72
N VAL A 7 -13.15 -2.55 -9.30
CA VAL A 7 -12.54 -1.24 -9.52
C VAL A 7 -13.13 -0.25 -8.53
N TRP A 8 -12.28 0.33 -7.68
CA TRP A 8 -12.65 1.21 -6.60
C TRP A 8 -12.08 2.60 -6.83
N THR A 9 -12.93 3.62 -6.79
CA THR A 9 -12.51 5.02 -6.74
C THR A 9 -12.66 5.51 -5.30
N VAL A 10 -11.56 5.90 -4.67
CA VAL A 10 -11.53 6.41 -3.29
C VAL A 10 -11.26 7.90 -3.33
N LYS A 11 -12.17 8.69 -2.75
CA LYS A 11 -11.99 10.14 -2.55
C LYS A 11 -11.56 10.41 -1.12
N LEU A 12 -10.42 11.06 -0.97
CA LEU A 12 -9.86 11.45 0.32
C LEU A 12 -10.63 12.64 0.90
N LYS A 13 -10.78 12.64 2.22
CA LYS A 13 -11.17 13.84 2.97
C LYS A 13 -9.93 14.71 3.20
N ASP A 14 -10.16 15.96 3.55
CA ASP A 14 -9.07 16.81 4.00
C ASP A 14 -8.50 16.30 5.32
N ALA A 15 -7.18 16.23 5.34
CA ALA A 15 -6.37 15.83 6.48
C ALA A 15 -4.99 16.47 6.33
N THR A 16 -4.32 16.66 7.45
CA THR A 16 -3.01 17.28 7.55
C THR A 16 -2.14 16.41 8.43
N TRP A 17 -0.91 16.18 8.01
CA TRP A 17 0.13 15.58 8.82
C TRP A 17 0.46 16.49 10.02
N HIS A 18 0.99 15.93 11.11
CA HIS A 18 1.42 16.73 12.27
C HIS A 18 2.55 17.73 11.94
N ASP A 19 3.27 17.54 10.82
CA ASP A 19 4.26 18.50 10.30
C ASP A 19 3.63 19.65 9.47
N GLY A 20 2.30 19.69 9.38
CA GLY A 20 1.54 20.74 8.70
C GLY A 20 1.33 20.52 7.20
N LYS A 21 1.90 19.48 6.58
CA LYS A 21 1.68 19.18 5.17
C LYS A 21 0.31 18.54 4.93
N PRO A 22 -0.36 18.81 3.80
CA PRO A 22 -1.61 18.13 3.46
C PRO A 22 -1.36 16.65 3.19
N VAL A 23 -2.31 15.81 3.59
CA VAL A 23 -2.34 14.39 3.18
C VAL A 23 -2.88 14.31 1.74
N THR A 24 -2.17 13.55 0.90
CA THR A 24 -2.47 13.39 -0.52
C THR A 24 -2.66 11.91 -0.91
N ALA A 25 -3.24 11.66 -2.09
CA ALA A 25 -3.37 10.32 -2.65
C ALA A 25 -2.01 9.63 -2.84
N GLN A 26 -0.98 10.40 -3.13
CA GLN A 26 0.39 9.95 -3.33
C GLN A 26 0.98 9.38 -2.04
N ASP A 27 0.63 9.93 -0.87
CA ASP A 27 1.05 9.39 0.43
C ASP A 27 0.50 7.97 0.67
N TYR A 28 -0.74 7.71 0.25
CA TYR A 28 -1.33 6.36 0.32
C TYR A 28 -0.68 5.42 -0.70
N VAL A 29 -0.56 5.84 -1.95
CA VAL A 29 0.00 5.01 -3.03
C VAL A 29 1.45 4.63 -2.73
N GLY A 30 2.26 5.59 -2.26
CA GLY A 30 3.63 5.34 -1.85
C GLY A 30 3.72 4.36 -0.67
N ALA A 31 2.91 4.56 0.37
CA ALA A 31 2.88 3.67 1.53
C ALA A 31 2.49 2.24 1.17
N TRP A 32 1.47 2.06 0.33
CA TRP A 32 0.99 0.74 -0.07
C TRP A 32 1.96 0.04 -1.01
N ASN A 33 2.57 0.76 -1.95
CA ASN A 33 3.64 0.19 -2.79
C ASN A 33 4.83 -0.23 -1.93
N TRP A 34 5.22 0.57 -0.94
CA TRP A 34 6.28 0.20 -0.01
C TRP A 34 5.92 -1.07 0.78
N GLY A 35 4.70 -1.13 1.35
CA GLY A 35 4.24 -2.29 2.10
C GLY A 35 4.06 -3.56 1.25
N ALA A 36 3.66 -3.40 -0.02
CA ALA A 36 3.45 -4.50 -0.95
C ALA A 36 4.74 -5.02 -1.59
N TYR A 37 5.85 -4.28 -1.53
CA TYR A 37 7.09 -4.67 -2.18
C TYR A 37 7.82 -5.72 -1.34
N GLY A 38 7.84 -6.97 -1.81
CA GLY A 38 8.39 -8.11 -1.09
C GLY A 38 9.78 -7.87 -0.46
N PRO A 39 10.73 -7.23 -1.16
CA PRO A 39 12.05 -6.93 -0.60
C PRO A 39 12.07 -5.97 0.60
N ASN A 40 11.01 -5.20 0.85
CA ASN A 40 10.91 -4.37 2.05
C ASN A 40 10.53 -5.18 3.29
N ALA A 41 10.08 -6.42 3.13
CA ALA A 41 9.71 -7.33 4.22
C ALA A 41 8.73 -6.72 5.24
N ALA A 42 7.78 -5.91 4.78
CA ALA A 42 6.76 -5.35 5.66
C ALA A 42 5.83 -6.46 6.19
N ASP A 43 5.64 -6.54 7.51
CA ASP A 43 4.82 -7.59 8.15
C ASP A 43 3.39 -7.70 7.59
N GLY A 44 2.82 -6.57 7.15
CA GLY A 44 1.49 -6.47 6.57
C GLY A 44 1.41 -6.74 5.06
N ASN A 45 2.51 -7.15 4.40
CA ASN A 45 2.60 -7.27 2.95
C ASN A 45 1.44 -8.07 2.32
N TYR A 46 1.05 -9.19 2.92
CA TYR A 46 0.01 -10.07 2.40
C TYR A 46 -1.38 -9.42 2.28
N PHE A 47 -1.66 -8.33 3.00
CA PHE A 47 -2.93 -7.58 2.87
C PHE A 47 -3.11 -6.97 1.47
N PHE A 48 -2.01 -6.68 0.77
CA PHE A 48 -2.03 -6.15 -0.59
C PHE A 48 -2.26 -7.24 -1.65
N GLY A 49 -2.31 -8.52 -1.26
CA GLY A 49 -2.46 -9.67 -2.15
C GLY A 49 -3.68 -9.67 -3.08
N THR A 50 -4.69 -8.87 -2.74
CA THR A 50 -5.92 -8.71 -3.52
C THR A 50 -5.82 -7.70 -4.66
N ILE A 51 -4.80 -6.83 -4.65
CA ILE A 51 -4.63 -5.75 -5.62
C ILE A 51 -3.88 -6.28 -6.85
N ALA A 52 -4.29 -5.85 -8.05
CA ALA A 52 -3.59 -6.22 -9.28
C ALA A 52 -2.13 -5.72 -9.27
N GLY A 53 -1.19 -6.55 -9.72
CA GLY A 53 0.24 -6.25 -9.68
C GLY A 53 1.00 -6.84 -8.48
N TYR A 54 0.28 -7.40 -7.49
CA TYR A 54 0.94 -7.92 -6.29
C TYR A 54 1.87 -9.11 -6.57
N ASP A 55 1.49 -10.02 -7.47
CA ASP A 55 2.28 -11.24 -7.72
C ASP A 55 3.60 -10.90 -8.42
N GLU A 56 3.63 -9.83 -9.22
CA GLU A 56 4.83 -9.28 -9.83
C GLU A 56 5.79 -8.65 -8.80
N MET A 57 5.27 -8.17 -7.67
CA MET A 57 6.06 -7.62 -6.57
C MET A 57 6.52 -8.70 -5.57
N ASN A 58 5.85 -9.86 -5.56
CA ASN A 58 6.04 -10.94 -4.59
C ASN A 58 6.13 -12.31 -5.29
N PRO A 59 7.19 -12.54 -6.10
CA PRO A 59 7.42 -13.83 -6.72
C PRO A 59 7.56 -14.94 -5.67
N VAL A 60 6.89 -16.07 -5.90
CA VAL A 60 6.88 -17.21 -4.98
C VAL A 60 8.18 -18.01 -5.11
N ASP A 61 8.72 -18.44 -3.97
CA ASP A 61 9.80 -19.43 -3.94
C ASP A 61 9.27 -20.78 -4.43
N PRO A 62 9.79 -21.33 -5.55
CA PRO A 62 9.27 -22.57 -6.11
C PRO A 62 9.47 -23.79 -5.22
N ASP A 63 10.44 -23.76 -4.29
CA ASP A 63 10.78 -24.90 -3.44
C ASP A 63 10.48 -24.63 -1.94
N GLY A 64 9.90 -23.48 -1.61
CA GLY A 64 9.67 -23.04 -0.23
C GLY A 64 10.95 -22.57 0.48
N GLU A 65 10.84 -22.04 1.70
CA GLU A 65 11.96 -21.39 2.40
C GLU A 65 13.18 -22.32 2.62
N GLU A 66 12.94 -23.62 2.79
CA GLU A 66 13.95 -24.66 3.03
C GLU A 66 14.57 -25.20 1.74
N GLY A 67 14.03 -24.82 0.58
CA GLY A 67 14.47 -25.28 -0.73
C GLY A 67 15.81 -24.67 -1.19
N PRO A 68 16.49 -25.32 -2.16
CA PRO A 68 17.75 -24.81 -2.70
C PRO A 68 17.55 -23.63 -3.66
N LYS A 69 16.35 -23.46 -4.23
CA LYS A 69 16.00 -22.30 -5.04
C LYS A 69 15.53 -21.16 -4.14
N LYS A 70 15.61 -19.96 -4.68
CA LYS A 70 15.04 -18.75 -4.06
C LYS A 70 13.93 -18.22 -4.96
N ALA A 71 13.01 -17.47 -4.35
CA ALA A 71 12.13 -16.59 -5.09
C ALA A 71 12.92 -15.77 -6.13
N ALA A 72 12.33 -15.59 -7.32
CA ALA A 72 12.91 -14.72 -8.32
C ALA A 72 12.95 -13.27 -7.83
N GLU A 73 13.69 -12.38 -8.52
CA GLU A 73 13.56 -10.96 -8.26
C GLU A 73 12.16 -10.46 -8.65
N PRO A 74 11.58 -9.50 -7.89
CA PRO A 74 10.33 -8.86 -8.28
C PRO A 74 10.40 -8.24 -9.67
N LYS A 75 9.36 -8.46 -10.48
CA LYS A 75 9.22 -7.91 -11.83
C LYS A 75 8.68 -6.49 -11.84
N ALA A 76 8.15 -6.03 -10.70
CA ALA A 76 7.61 -4.69 -10.50
C ALA A 76 7.99 -4.17 -9.11
N LYS A 77 7.99 -2.84 -8.96
CA LYS A 77 8.15 -2.15 -7.67
C LYS A 77 6.87 -1.47 -7.18
N GLU A 78 5.83 -1.48 -8.01
CA GLU A 78 4.56 -0.84 -7.75
C GLU A 78 3.41 -1.73 -8.22
N LEU A 79 2.29 -1.65 -7.49
CA LEU A 79 1.05 -2.34 -7.80
C LEU A 79 0.42 -1.70 -9.04
N SER A 80 0.33 -2.46 -10.14
CA SER A 80 -0.28 -1.99 -11.39
C SER A 80 -1.75 -1.58 -11.23
N GLY A 81 -2.43 -2.14 -10.23
CA GLY A 81 -3.80 -1.83 -9.86
C GLY A 81 -3.95 -0.63 -8.93
N LEU A 82 -2.89 0.06 -8.51
CA LEU A 82 -2.98 1.15 -7.54
C LEU A 82 -2.47 2.46 -8.15
N LYS A 83 -3.33 3.49 -8.19
CA LYS A 83 -2.99 4.76 -8.83
C LYS A 83 -3.54 5.96 -8.07
N ALA A 84 -2.72 7.00 -7.93
CA ALA A 84 -3.21 8.33 -7.60
C ALA A 84 -3.63 9.01 -8.90
N ILE A 85 -4.93 9.28 -9.04
CA ILE A 85 -5.49 9.98 -10.21
C ILE A 85 -5.25 11.48 -10.09
N ASP A 86 -5.40 12.00 -8.88
CA ASP A 86 -5.11 13.37 -8.46
C ASP A 86 -4.81 13.37 -6.95
N ASP A 87 -4.52 14.53 -6.36
CA ASP A 87 -4.13 14.66 -4.95
C ASP A 87 -5.17 14.13 -3.94
N LYS A 88 -6.42 13.93 -4.35
CA LYS A 88 -7.53 13.48 -3.49
C LYS A 88 -8.25 12.26 -4.02
N THR A 89 -7.79 11.63 -5.10
CA THR A 89 -8.47 10.50 -5.73
C THR A 89 -7.51 9.35 -5.97
N ILE A 90 -7.81 8.19 -5.39
CA ILE A 90 -7.09 6.93 -5.61
C ILE A 90 -7.99 5.99 -6.42
N GLU A 91 -7.44 5.37 -7.45
CA GLU A 91 -8.04 4.23 -8.14
C GLU A 91 -7.36 2.94 -7.68
N ILE A 92 -8.17 1.95 -7.32
CA ILE A 92 -7.73 0.62 -6.89
C ILE A 92 -8.42 -0.43 -7.76
N THR A 93 -7.64 -1.24 -8.45
CA THR A 93 -8.10 -2.39 -9.24
C THR A 93 -7.69 -3.68 -8.56
N LEU A 94 -8.68 -4.49 -8.17
CA LEU A 94 -8.46 -5.80 -7.57
C LEU A 94 -8.27 -6.88 -8.64
N LYS A 95 -7.59 -7.96 -8.28
CA LYS A 95 -7.44 -9.16 -9.12
C LYS A 95 -8.80 -9.78 -9.46
N ALA A 96 -9.72 -9.77 -8.49
CA ALA A 96 -11.09 -10.26 -8.62
C ALA A 96 -12.07 -9.40 -7.79
N PRO A 97 -13.38 -9.41 -8.10
CA PRO A 97 -14.39 -8.76 -7.28
C PRO A 97 -14.36 -9.23 -5.81
N PHE A 98 -14.38 -8.29 -4.86
CA PHE A 98 -14.39 -8.59 -3.43
C PHE A 98 -15.31 -7.64 -2.66
N ALA A 99 -16.50 -8.13 -2.29
CA ALA A 99 -17.53 -7.33 -1.62
C ALA A 99 -17.10 -6.78 -0.24
N GLY A 100 -16.19 -7.47 0.46
CA GLY A 100 -15.68 -7.08 1.77
C GLY A 100 -14.54 -6.05 1.72
N TYR A 101 -14.08 -5.64 0.53
CA TYR A 101 -12.85 -4.86 0.39
C TYR A 101 -12.92 -3.51 1.12
N LYS A 102 -14.08 -2.85 1.11
CA LYS A 102 -14.28 -1.60 1.87
C LYS A 102 -13.98 -1.74 3.35
N SER A 103 -14.33 -2.87 3.97
CA SER A 103 -14.04 -3.13 5.39
C SER A 103 -12.55 -3.38 5.60
N VAL A 104 -11.90 -4.06 4.65
CA VAL A 104 -10.46 -4.31 4.68
C VAL A 104 -9.65 -3.01 4.63
N LEU A 105 -10.11 -2.00 3.90
CA LEU A 105 -9.47 -0.67 3.90
C LEU A 105 -9.45 0.03 5.28
N GLY A 106 -10.15 -0.49 6.29
CA GLY A 106 -10.09 0.00 7.66
C GLY A 106 -8.90 -0.50 8.50
N TYR A 107 -8.14 -1.49 8.01
CA TYR A 107 -6.95 -1.98 8.72
C TYR A 107 -5.80 -0.97 8.66
N THR A 108 -4.98 -0.94 9.70
CA THR A 108 -3.86 0.01 9.85
C THR A 108 -2.80 -0.10 8.76
N VAL A 109 -2.64 -1.27 8.15
CA VAL A 109 -1.73 -1.50 7.01
C VAL A 109 -2.05 -0.62 5.80
N PHE A 110 -3.28 -0.10 5.70
CA PHE A 110 -3.72 0.79 4.62
C PHE A 110 -3.59 2.28 4.98
N TYR A 111 -3.03 2.63 6.13
CA TYR A 111 -2.78 4.02 6.48
C TYR A 111 -1.74 4.63 5.54
N PRO A 112 -1.85 5.95 5.26
CA PRO A 112 -0.83 6.63 4.48
C PRO A 112 0.45 6.78 5.29
N MET A 113 1.56 7.03 4.60
CA MET A 113 2.81 7.50 5.22
C MET A 113 3.24 8.78 4.51
N PRO A 114 3.79 9.78 5.23
CA PRO A 114 4.29 10.97 4.58
C PRO A 114 5.46 10.60 3.66
N ALA A 115 5.61 11.31 2.54
CA ALA A 115 6.70 11.05 1.58
C ALA A 115 8.11 10.98 2.24
N SER A 116 8.35 11.72 3.33
CA SER A 116 9.61 11.67 4.09
C SER A 116 9.87 10.31 4.74
N ALA A 117 8.83 9.59 5.17
CA ALA A 117 8.97 8.26 5.76
C ALA A 117 9.56 7.26 4.75
N LEU A 118 9.15 7.35 3.49
CA LEU A 118 9.62 6.44 2.43
C LEU A 118 11.09 6.65 2.06
N THR A 119 11.68 7.78 2.46
CA THR A 119 13.11 8.06 2.24
C THR A 119 14.00 7.52 3.36
N ASP A 120 13.46 7.38 4.58
CA ASP A 120 14.15 6.83 5.74
C ASP A 120 13.14 6.23 6.73
N ILE A 121 12.79 4.97 6.48
CA ILE A 121 11.79 4.24 7.29
C ILE A 121 12.28 4.07 8.73
N LYS A 122 13.57 3.86 8.95
CA LYS A 122 14.13 3.67 10.30
C LYS A 122 13.99 4.94 11.14
N ALA A 123 14.31 6.09 10.57
CA ALA A 123 14.11 7.37 11.26
C ALA A 123 12.61 7.64 11.51
N TYR A 124 11.74 7.26 10.58
CA TYR A 124 10.29 7.39 10.77
C TYR A 124 9.75 6.50 11.90
N GLU A 125 10.27 5.28 12.06
CA GLU A 125 9.89 4.38 13.15
C GLU A 125 10.25 4.95 14.53
N GLU A 126 11.36 5.68 14.63
CA GLU A 126 11.78 6.35 15.87
C GLU A 126 10.99 7.62 16.18
N ALA A 127 10.55 8.34 15.14
CA ALA A 127 9.83 9.62 15.26
C ALA A 127 8.71 9.72 14.20
N PRO A 128 7.58 9.01 14.39
CA PRO A 128 6.54 8.95 13.38
C PRO A 128 5.79 10.28 13.27
N ILE A 129 5.57 10.71 12.02
CA ILE A 129 4.68 11.82 11.69
C ILE A 129 3.31 11.21 11.35
N GLY A 130 2.34 11.43 12.23
CA GLY A 130 0.98 10.95 12.08
C GLY A 130 0.03 12.00 11.48
N GLN A 131 -1.20 11.56 11.16
CA GLN A 131 -2.34 12.43 10.83
C GLN A 131 -3.52 12.23 11.80
N GLY A 132 -3.31 11.40 12.83
CA GLY A 132 -4.33 11.01 13.79
C GLY A 132 -4.57 12.05 14.90
N PRO A 133 -5.49 11.75 15.83
CA PRO A 133 -5.90 12.67 16.89
C PRO A 133 -4.85 12.91 17.99
N PHE A 134 -3.77 12.13 18.05
CA PHE A 134 -2.71 12.21 19.07
C PHE A 134 -1.33 12.29 18.39
N GLN A 135 -0.38 12.98 19.03
CA GLN A 135 1.05 13.03 18.65
C GLN A 135 1.89 12.38 19.75
#